data_AF-A0A0S8DKW8-F1
#
_entry.id   AF-A0A0S8DKW8-F1
#
_cell.length_a   1.000
_cell.length_b   1.000
_cell.length_c   1.000
_cell.angle_alpha   90.00
_cell.angle_beta   90.00
_cell.angle_gamma   90.00
#
_symmetry.space_group_name_H-M   'P 1'
#
loop_
_entity.id
_entity.type
_entity.pdbx_description
1 polymer ?
#
loop_
_entity_poly.entity_id
_entity_poly.type
_entity_poly.pdbx_seq_one_letter_code
_entity_poly.pdbx_strand_id
1 'polypeptide(L)'
;MGTRKIVLGMLLIMCGLGTSLAADSSVRYRKLDLAEYEDKVAGGWIGQAVGVLWGQWTEGKWQGQMVPFDLKDWYRIKDQVQAKMQNIKDPRKRTEYRNKVKNDLDNWETWQPDRMSDQDDLYIEFMFLHSIQKYGLDVTATEIAADWVKYLDKNRVWCANRGAYENFLKGIWPPKSGHPRNTRWGDAIDFQIEADLFGLICPGLPRISNAWGDKVGH
;
A
#
# COMPACT_ATOMS: atom_id res chain seq x y z
N MET A 1 -83.82 25.99 -9.71
CA MET A 1 -84.10 25.19 -10.92
C MET A 1 -83.12 25.62 -12.01
N GLY A 2 -82.43 24.65 -12.64
CA GLY A 2 -81.65 24.68 -13.91
C GLY A 2 -80.70 25.86 -14.16
N THR A 3 -79.42 25.72 -14.53
CA THR A 3 -78.80 24.75 -15.44
C THR A 3 -77.29 25.00 -15.38
N ARG A 4 -76.48 24.00 -15.02
CA ARG A 4 -75.01 24.05 -15.18
C ARG A 4 -74.68 23.77 -16.64
N LYS A 5 -73.99 24.70 -17.30
CA LYS A 5 -73.40 24.50 -18.63
C LYS A 5 -72.20 23.57 -18.52
N ILE A 6 -72.17 22.58 -19.41
CA ILE A 6 -71.06 21.67 -19.65
C ILE A 6 -69.95 22.46 -20.37
N VAL A 7 -68.74 22.46 -19.81
CA VAL A 7 -67.52 22.68 -20.59
C VAL A 7 -66.70 21.41 -20.46
N LEU A 8 -66.67 20.66 -21.56
CA LEU A 8 -65.82 19.51 -21.78
C LEU A 8 -64.42 20.06 -22.11
N GLY A 9 -63.44 19.84 -21.23
CA GLY A 9 -62.04 20.15 -21.47
C GLY A 9 -61.21 18.96 -21.01
N MET A 10 -60.56 18.30 -21.96
CA MET A 10 -59.83 17.03 -21.83
C MET A 10 -58.93 16.97 -20.59
N LEU A 11 -59.21 16.03 -19.68
CA LEU A 11 -58.20 15.53 -18.75
C LEU A 11 -57.53 14.32 -19.42
N LEU A 12 -56.30 14.51 -19.87
CA LEU A 12 -55.41 13.41 -20.23
C LEU A 12 -55.17 12.57 -18.98
N ILE A 13 -55.75 11.37 -18.96
CA ILE A 13 -55.38 10.33 -18.00
C ILE A 13 -53.97 9.87 -18.39
N MET A 14 -52.96 10.49 -17.78
CA MET A 14 -51.65 9.86 -17.69
C MET A 14 -51.75 8.77 -16.63
N CYS A 15 -52.11 7.56 -17.08
CA CYS A 15 -51.81 6.33 -16.38
C CYS A 15 -50.27 6.19 -16.33
N GLY A 16 -49.64 6.91 -15.42
CA GLY A 16 -48.30 6.56 -14.97
C GLY A 16 -48.42 5.26 -14.19
N LEU A 17 -48.19 4.12 -14.86
CA LEU A 17 -47.83 2.89 -14.17
C LEU A 17 -46.59 3.21 -13.34
N GLY A 18 -46.77 3.38 -12.03
CA GLY A 18 -45.68 3.38 -11.09
C GLY A 18 -45.07 1.97 -11.07
N THR A 19 -44.16 1.69 -11.98
CA THR A 19 -43.22 0.59 -11.83
C THR A 19 -42.29 0.98 -10.69
N SER A 20 -42.62 0.58 -9.47
CA SER A 20 -41.62 0.50 -8.40
C SER A 20 -40.61 -0.56 -8.82
N LEU A 21 -39.52 -0.12 -9.45
CA LEU A 21 -38.30 -0.91 -9.53
C LEU A 21 -37.77 -1.00 -8.10
N ALA A 22 -38.32 -1.93 -7.32
CA ALA A 22 -37.64 -2.41 -6.13
C ALA A 22 -36.37 -3.08 -6.65
N ALA A 23 -35.26 -2.34 -6.64
CA ALA A 23 -33.95 -2.92 -6.85
C ALA A 23 -33.81 -4.04 -5.82
N ASP A 24 -33.65 -5.28 -6.30
CA ASP A 24 -33.36 -6.43 -5.47
C ASP A 24 -32.06 -6.12 -4.70
N SER A 25 -32.23 -5.72 -3.44
CA SER A 25 -31.15 -5.35 -2.54
C SER A 25 -30.54 -6.58 -1.88
N SER A 26 -30.85 -7.79 -2.36
CA SER A 26 -30.25 -9.01 -1.84
C SER A 26 -28.73 -8.97 -2.03
N VAL A 27 -28.03 -8.86 -0.90
CA VAL A 27 -26.56 -8.93 -0.88
C VAL A 27 -26.18 -10.34 -1.30
N ARG A 28 -25.61 -10.48 -2.49
CA ARG A 28 -25.12 -11.75 -3.01
C ARG A 28 -23.78 -12.09 -2.37
N TYR A 29 -23.80 -13.02 -1.43
CA TYR A 29 -22.57 -13.54 -0.83
C TYR A 29 -21.87 -14.52 -1.78
N ARG A 30 -20.53 -14.47 -1.79
CA ARG A 30 -19.68 -15.52 -2.38
C ARG A 30 -19.11 -16.34 -1.24
N LYS A 31 -19.19 -17.66 -1.37
CA LYS A 31 -18.54 -18.58 -0.43
C LYS A 31 -17.10 -18.78 -0.89
N LEU A 32 -16.17 -18.70 0.05
CA LEU A 32 -14.76 -19.04 -0.14
C LEU A 32 -14.43 -20.13 0.88
N ASP A 33 -13.77 -21.20 0.43
CA ASP A 33 -13.30 -22.22 1.35
C ASP A 33 -12.16 -21.67 2.22
N LEU A 34 -12.07 -22.11 3.48
CA LEU A 34 -11.05 -21.58 4.39
C LEU A 34 -9.64 -21.92 3.91
N ALA A 35 -9.41 -23.14 3.42
CA ALA A 35 -8.09 -23.52 2.90
C ALA A 35 -7.74 -22.74 1.63
N GLU A 36 -8.74 -22.48 0.78
CA GLU A 36 -8.55 -21.61 -0.40
C GLU A 36 -8.23 -20.16 0.01
N TYR A 37 -8.87 -19.64 1.04
CA TYR A 37 -8.56 -18.31 1.57
C TYR A 37 -7.12 -18.25 2.12
N GLU A 38 -6.72 -19.21 2.95
CA GLU A 38 -5.37 -19.28 3.52
C GLU A 38 -4.30 -19.38 2.42
N ASP A 39 -4.53 -20.19 1.39
CA ASP A 39 -3.63 -20.31 0.22
C ASP A 39 -3.49 -18.97 -0.51
N LYS A 40 -4.60 -18.25 -0.75
CA LYS A 40 -4.56 -16.94 -1.40
C LYS A 40 -3.85 -15.88 -0.55
N VAL A 41 -4.08 -15.86 0.76
CA VAL A 41 -3.40 -14.93 1.68
C VAL A 41 -1.90 -15.21 1.72
N ALA A 42 -1.52 -16.49 1.84
CA ALA A 42 -0.12 -16.90 1.79
C ALA A 42 0.53 -16.53 0.45
N GLY A 43 -0.16 -16.78 -0.66
CA GLY A 43 0.29 -16.41 -2.00
C GLY A 43 0.46 -14.90 -2.19
N GLY A 44 -0.44 -14.09 -1.65
CA GLY A 44 -0.32 -12.62 -1.64
C GLY A 44 0.93 -12.17 -0.89
N TRP A 45 1.12 -12.66 0.34
CA TRP A 45 2.27 -12.30 1.17
C TRP A 45 3.60 -12.73 0.56
N ILE A 46 3.68 -13.97 0.08
CA ILE A 46 4.89 -14.50 -0.57
C ILE A 46 5.16 -13.75 -1.88
N GLY A 47 4.12 -13.43 -2.66
CA GLY A 47 4.23 -12.69 -3.91
C GLY A 47 4.83 -11.30 -3.71
N GLN A 48 4.32 -10.55 -2.73
CA GLN A 48 4.89 -9.26 -2.34
C GLN A 48 6.34 -9.40 -1.88
N ALA A 49 6.63 -10.36 -1.00
CA ALA A 49 7.96 -10.53 -0.45
C ALA A 49 9.01 -10.96 -1.50
N VAL A 50 8.61 -11.76 -2.49
CA VAL A 50 9.41 -12.06 -3.69
C VAL A 50 9.63 -10.80 -4.54
N GLY A 51 8.59 -9.99 -4.74
CA GLY A 51 8.68 -8.72 -5.47
C GLY A 51 9.67 -7.76 -4.84
N VAL A 52 9.62 -7.57 -3.52
CA VAL A 52 10.56 -6.73 -2.75
C VAL A 52 11.99 -7.29 -2.84
N LEU A 53 12.17 -8.59 -2.64
CA LEU A 53 13.48 -9.25 -2.71
C LEU A 53 14.14 -9.13 -4.08
N TRP A 54 13.35 -9.19 -5.16
CA TRP A 54 13.84 -8.99 -6.51
C TRP A 54 14.13 -7.50 -6.78
N GLY A 55 13.21 -6.62 -6.38
CA GLY A 55 13.26 -5.18 -6.61
C GLY A 55 14.41 -4.47 -5.89
N GLN A 56 14.74 -4.87 -4.66
CA GLN A 56 15.73 -4.18 -3.80
C GLN A 56 17.07 -3.92 -4.50
N TRP A 57 17.52 -4.85 -5.35
CA TRP A 57 18.82 -4.73 -6.02
C TRP A 57 18.76 -3.73 -7.16
N THR A 58 17.61 -3.58 -7.81
CA THR A 58 17.38 -2.70 -8.96
C THR A 58 16.87 -1.30 -8.59
N GLU A 59 16.50 -1.07 -7.33
CA GLU A 59 15.98 0.21 -6.86
C GLU A 59 16.88 1.40 -7.27
N GLY A 60 16.29 2.38 -7.98
CA GLY A 60 16.98 3.58 -8.48
C GLY A 60 17.99 3.34 -9.62
N LYS A 61 17.97 2.15 -10.26
CA LYS A 61 18.85 1.73 -11.35
C LYS A 61 18.04 1.53 -12.62
N TRP A 62 18.71 1.53 -13.76
CA TRP A 62 18.07 1.32 -15.08
C TRP A 62 16.84 2.23 -15.34
N GLN A 63 16.82 3.44 -14.77
CA GLN A 63 15.68 4.36 -14.92
C GLN A 63 15.50 4.78 -16.39
N GLY A 64 14.28 4.64 -16.90
CA GLY A 64 13.94 4.97 -18.30
C GLY A 64 14.37 3.92 -19.34
N GLN A 65 14.79 2.74 -18.91
CA GLN A 65 15.21 1.64 -19.79
C GLN A 65 14.77 0.29 -19.19
N MET A 66 14.76 -0.76 -20.00
CA MET A 66 14.54 -2.11 -19.50
C MET A 66 15.80 -2.58 -18.77
N VAL A 67 15.60 -3.29 -17.66
CA VAL A 67 16.68 -3.97 -16.95
C VAL A 67 17.27 -5.04 -17.88
N PRO A 68 18.61 -5.18 -18.01
CA PRO A 68 19.23 -6.00 -19.05
C PRO A 68 19.31 -7.50 -18.69
N PHE A 69 18.37 -8.01 -17.89
CA PHE A 69 18.28 -9.41 -17.50
C PHE A 69 16.83 -9.88 -17.38
N ASP A 70 16.63 -11.19 -17.43
CA ASP A 70 15.32 -11.84 -17.43
C ASP A 70 14.79 -12.02 -15.99
N LEU A 71 13.47 -12.09 -15.81
CA LEU A 71 12.82 -12.23 -14.51
C LEU A 71 13.12 -13.57 -13.83
N LYS A 72 13.49 -14.59 -14.61
CA LYS A 72 13.91 -15.90 -14.09
C LYS A 72 15.28 -15.86 -13.40
N ASP A 73 16.06 -14.82 -13.67
CA ASP A 73 17.38 -14.65 -13.13
C ASP A 73 17.34 -13.73 -11.91
N TRP A 74 18.09 -14.12 -10.88
CA TRP A 74 18.29 -13.32 -9.69
C TRP A 74 19.63 -12.61 -9.81
N TYR A 75 19.58 -11.29 -9.89
CA TYR A 75 20.78 -10.46 -10.02
C TYR A 75 20.95 -9.56 -8.80
N ARG A 76 22.21 -9.38 -8.42
CA ARG A 76 22.62 -8.38 -7.43
C ARG A 76 23.90 -7.68 -7.87
N ILE A 77 24.16 -6.51 -7.28
CA ILE A 77 25.47 -5.88 -7.42
C ILE A 77 26.50 -6.72 -6.67
N LYS A 78 27.67 -6.93 -7.26
CA LYS A 78 28.75 -7.75 -6.67
C LYS A 78 29.10 -7.23 -5.27
N ASP A 79 29.28 -8.16 -4.32
CA ASP A 79 29.55 -7.82 -2.91
C ASP A 79 30.74 -6.87 -2.75
N GLN A 80 31.78 -7.01 -3.59
CA GLN A 80 32.96 -6.14 -3.57
C GLN A 80 32.62 -4.69 -3.94
N VAL A 81 31.72 -4.49 -4.90
CA VAL A 81 31.26 -3.17 -5.34
C VAL A 81 30.35 -2.56 -4.27
N GLN A 82 29.45 -3.36 -3.70
CA GLN A 82 28.58 -2.97 -2.60
C GLN A 82 29.39 -2.52 -1.38
N ALA A 83 30.35 -3.35 -0.94
CA ALA A 83 31.21 -3.06 0.20
C ALA A 83 32.02 -1.78 -0.02
N LYS A 84 32.58 -1.60 -1.23
CA LYS A 84 33.29 -0.36 -1.59
C LYS A 84 32.37 0.86 -1.50
N MET A 85 31.15 0.77 -2.01
CA MET A 85 30.16 1.85 -1.91
C MET A 85 29.81 2.18 -0.45
N GLN A 86 29.58 1.17 0.39
CA GLN A 86 29.24 1.33 1.81
C GLN A 86 30.39 1.95 2.62
N ASN A 87 31.64 1.69 2.25
CA ASN A 87 32.82 2.23 2.92
C ASN A 87 33.09 3.71 2.59
N ILE A 88 32.41 4.31 1.60
CA ILE A 88 32.55 5.73 1.28
C ILE A 88 31.73 6.56 2.28
N LYS A 89 32.42 7.14 3.28
CA LYS A 89 31.80 7.96 4.33
C LYS A 89 31.11 9.20 3.79
N ASP A 90 31.76 9.91 2.87
CA ASP A 90 31.22 11.13 2.25
C ASP A 90 29.99 10.80 1.38
N PRO A 91 28.79 11.32 1.72
CA PRO A 91 27.57 11.04 0.97
C PRO A 91 27.61 11.46 -0.51
N ARG A 92 28.32 12.56 -0.82
CA ARG A 92 28.42 13.05 -2.21
C ARG A 92 29.28 12.11 -3.03
N LYS A 93 30.46 11.75 -2.52
CA LYS A 93 31.36 10.79 -3.19
C LYS A 93 30.72 9.41 -3.33
N ARG A 94 29.96 8.98 -2.32
CA ARG A 94 29.20 7.72 -2.37
C ARG A 94 28.15 7.74 -3.47
N THR A 95 27.41 8.86 -3.60
CA THR A 95 26.43 9.06 -4.67
C THR A 95 27.07 9.07 -6.06
N GLU A 96 28.19 9.77 -6.21
CA GLU A 96 28.97 9.80 -7.45
C GLU A 96 29.45 8.40 -7.85
N TYR A 97 30.06 7.67 -6.91
CA TYR A 97 30.50 6.29 -7.13
C TYR A 97 29.33 5.38 -7.51
N ARG A 98 28.22 5.43 -6.76
CA ARG A 98 26.99 4.68 -7.06
C ARG A 98 26.51 4.96 -8.49
N ASN A 99 26.43 6.22 -8.89
CA ASN A 99 25.94 6.60 -10.21
C ASN A 99 26.87 6.09 -11.33
N LYS A 100 28.18 6.00 -11.08
CA LYS A 100 29.15 5.45 -12.01
C LYS A 100 28.98 3.93 -12.22
N VAL A 101 28.67 3.18 -11.16
CA VAL A 101 28.69 1.70 -11.20
C VAL A 101 27.32 1.04 -11.36
N LYS A 102 26.23 1.74 -10.98
CA LYS A 102 24.90 1.11 -10.80
C LYS A 102 24.32 0.43 -12.03
N ASN A 103 24.62 0.93 -13.23
CA ASN A 103 24.10 0.43 -14.50
C ASN A 103 25.21 -0.17 -15.40
N ASP A 104 26.38 -0.46 -14.83
CA ASP A 104 27.44 -1.17 -15.53
C ASP A 104 27.32 -2.65 -15.17
N LEU A 105 26.90 -3.47 -16.15
CA LEU A 105 26.57 -4.88 -15.97
C LEU A 105 27.77 -5.71 -15.46
N ASP A 106 29.00 -5.27 -15.72
CA ASP A 106 30.21 -5.93 -15.20
C ASP A 106 30.29 -5.86 -13.67
N ASN A 107 29.53 -4.96 -13.03
CA ASN A 107 29.42 -4.85 -11.58
C ASN A 107 28.30 -5.72 -10.97
N TRP A 108 27.59 -6.51 -11.79
CA TRP A 108 26.49 -7.37 -11.36
C TRP A 108 26.85 -8.85 -11.49
N GLU A 109 26.16 -9.68 -10.72
CA GLU A 109 26.31 -11.13 -10.75
C GLU A 109 24.96 -11.83 -10.59
N THR A 110 24.86 -13.03 -11.14
CA THR A 110 23.79 -13.96 -10.80
C THR A 110 23.97 -14.46 -9.38
N TRP A 111 22.89 -14.55 -8.63
CA TRP A 111 22.92 -14.92 -7.22
C TRP A 111 21.68 -15.73 -6.85
N GLN A 112 21.79 -16.73 -5.99
CA GLN A 112 20.63 -17.44 -5.46
C GLN A 112 20.23 -16.81 -4.12
N PRO A 113 18.98 -16.31 -3.96
CA PRO A 113 18.54 -15.82 -2.66
C PRO A 113 18.58 -16.89 -1.57
N ASP A 114 19.18 -16.55 -0.44
CA ASP A 114 19.36 -17.41 0.74
C ASP A 114 18.57 -16.90 1.97
N ARG A 115 17.96 -15.73 1.87
CA ARG A 115 17.13 -15.10 2.89
C ARG A 115 16.15 -14.11 2.29
N MET A 116 15.13 -13.77 3.08
CA MET A 116 14.18 -12.70 2.72
C MET A 116 14.84 -11.32 2.80
N SER A 117 14.24 -10.38 2.09
CA SER A 117 14.63 -8.97 2.10
C SER A 117 14.40 -8.35 3.48
N ASP A 118 15.28 -7.43 3.86
CA ASP A 118 15.17 -6.64 5.08
C ASP A 118 14.81 -5.19 4.74
N GLN A 119 13.56 -4.98 4.31
CA GLN A 119 13.05 -3.70 3.77
C GLN A 119 11.73 -3.31 4.44
N ASP A 120 11.48 -2.00 4.52
CA ASP A 120 10.31 -1.43 5.17
C ASP A 120 9.00 -1.77 4.47
N ASP A 121 9.05 -2.07 3.17
CA ASP A 121 7.94 -2.64 2.39
C ASP A 121 7.32 -3.91 3.02
N LEU A 122 8.04 -4.60 3.93
CA LEU A 122 7.56 -5.83 4.58
C LEU A 122 7.20 -5.63 6.05
N TYR A 123 8.07 -4.98 6.84
CA TYR A 123 7.85 -4.91 8.29
C TYR A 123 6.93 -3.80 8.75
N ILE A 124 6.60 -2.82 7.90
CA ILE A 124 5.52 -1.87 8.24
C ILE A 124 4.19 -2.59 8.37
N GLU A 125 3.91 -3.55 7.49
CA GLU A 125 2.68 -4.33 7.58
C GLU A 125 2.62 -5.21 8.84
N PHE A 126 3.77 -5.70 9.31
CA PHE A 126 3.84 -6.36 10.62
C PHE A 126 3.47 -5.42 11.77
N MET A 127 3.71 -4.12 11.65
CA MET A 127 3.26 -3.15 12.65
C MET A 127 1.74 -2.95 12.62
N PHE A 128 1.12 -2.90 11.44
CA PHE A 128 -0.34 -2.89 11.34
C PHE A 128 -0.94 -4.15 11.97
N LEU A 129 -0.43 -5.33 11.59
CA LEU A 129 -0.87 -6.61 12.14
C LEU A 129 -0.67 -6.70 13.66
N HIS A 130 0.47 -6.23 14.17
CA HIS A 130 0.73 -6.18 15.61
C HIS A 130 -0.34 -5.38 16.36
N SER A 131 -0.62 -4.16 15.90
CA SER A 131 -1.61 -3.29 16.54
C SER A 131 -3.03 -3.85 16.40
N ILE A 132 -3.39 -4.42 15.25
CA ILE A 132 -4.69 -5.10 15.06
C ILE A 132 -4.83 -6.29 16.02
N GLN A 133 -3.80 -7.12 16.16
CA GLN A 133 -3.82 -8.26 17.07
C GLN A 133 -3.94 -7.83 18.54
N LYS A 134 -3.32 -6.71 18.90
CA LYS A 134 -3.26 -6.20 20.27
C LYS A 134 -4.53 -5.46 20.70
N TYR A 135 -5.09 -4.63 19.82
CA TYR A 135 -6.20 -3.71 20.14
C TYR A 135 -7.53 -4.13 19.51
N GLY A 136 -7.52 -5.10 18.59
CA GLY A 136 -8.69 -5.51 17.82
C GLY A 136 -8.92 -4.67 16.57
N LEU A 137 -10.01 -4.96 15.85
CA LEU A 137 -10.33 -4.32 14.57
C LEU A 137 -10.68 -2.83 14.69
N ASP A 138 -11.09 -2.39 15.88
CA ASP A 138 -11.44 -1.00 16.18
C ASP A 138 -10.24 -0.12 16.53
N VAL A 139 -9.01 -0.66 16.45
CA VAL A 139 -7.77 0.09 16.70
C VAL A 139 -7.73 1.39 15.91
N THR A 140 -7.30 2.45 16.58
CA THR A 140 -7.21 3.80 16.03
C THR A 140 -5.86 4.03 15.34
N ALA A 141 -5.82 4.96 14.38
CA ALA A 141 -4.58 5.37 13.73
C ALA A 141 -3.54 5.90 14.74
N THR A 142 -4.00 6.58 15.81
CA THR A 142 -3.13 7.08 16.88
C THR A 142 -2.52 5.95 17.71
N GLU A 143 -3.25 4.87 17.99
CA GLU A 143 -2.71 3.69 18.68
C GLU A 143 -1.67 2.97 17.82
N ILE A 144 -1.93 2.81 16.52
CA ILE A 144 -0.96 2.27 15.56
C ILE A 144 0.30 3.13 15.55
N ALA A 145 0.16 4.46 15.42
CA ALA A 145 1.30 5.39 15.44
C ALA A 145 2.08 5.33 16.77
N ALA A 146 1.41 5.12 17.90
CA ALA A 146 2.06 4.96 19.19
C ALA A 146 2.88 3.66 19.25
N ASP A 147 2.38 2.56 18.69
CA ASP A 147 3.13 1.31 18.56
C ASP A 147 4.32 1.46 17.60
N TRP A 148 4.19 2.22 16.51
CA TRP A 148 5.32 2.54 15.63
C TRP A 148 6.45 3.23 16.41
N VAL A 149 6.12 4.28 17.17
CA VAL A 149 7.11 5.00 18.00
C VAL A 149 7.77 4.09 19.04
N LYS A 150 7.05 3.06 19.50
CA LYS A 150 7.53 2.13 20.53
C LYS A 150 8.43 1.02 19.96
N TYR A 151 8.11 0.48 18.79
CA TYR A 151 8.69 -0.76 18.30
C TYR A 151 9.51 -0.62 17.01
N LEU A 152 9.23 0.37 16.17
CA LEU A 152 10.03 0.62 14.96
C LEU A 152 11.26 1.46 15.28
N ASP A 153 12.35 1.20 14.58
CA ASP A 153 13.49 2.10 14.54
C ASP A 153 13.30 3.12 13.42
N LYS A 154 13.25 4.41 13.76
CA LYS A 154 13.15 5.52 12.79
C LYS A 154 14.25 5.51 11.71
N ASN A 155 15.38 4.86 11.96
CA ASN A 155 16.49 4.76 11.01
C ASN A 155 16.32 3.60 10.01
N ARG A 156 15.27 2.79 10.19
CA ARG A 156 14.90 1.66 9.34
C ARG A 156 13.59 1.94 8.60
N VAL A 157 13.22 3.18 8.41
CA VAL A 157 12.06 3.53 7.58
C VAL A 157 12.47 4.68 6.67
N TRP A 158 11.87 4.73 5.49
CA TRP A 158 12.22 5.70 4.47
C TRP A 158 11.06 6.62 4.11
N CYS A 159 11.34 7.63 3.29
CA CYS A 159 10.38 8.57 2.72
C CYS A 159 9.19 8.95 3.62
N ALA A 160 7.96 8.56 3.25
CA ALA A 160 6.76 8.95 3.97
C ALA A 160 6.64 8.25 5.32
N ASN A 161 7.06 6.98 5.44
CA ASN A 161 7.06 6.27 6.72
C ASN A 161 7.97 6.95 7.74
N ARG A 162 9.17 7.36 7.30
CA ARG A 162 10.08 8.16 8.13
C ARG A 162 9.51 9.54 8.44
N GLY A 163 8.90 10.20 7.45
CA GLY A 163 8.25 11.50 7.65
C GLY A 163 7.14 11.44 8.69
N ALA A 164 6.29 10.41 8.64
CA ALA A 164 5.23 10.14 9.59
C ALA A 164 5.82 9.88 10.99
N TYR A 165 6.81 8.98 11.10
CA TYR A 165 7.50 8.70 12.37
C TYR A 165 8.07 9.99 12.99
N GLU A 166 8.81 10.78 12.22
CA GLU A 166 9.39 12.04 12.69
C GLU A 166 8.32 13.06 13.10
N ASN A 167 7.14 13.02 12.48
CA ASN A 167 5.99 13.84 12.87
C ASN A 167 5.34 13.35 14.17
N PHE A 168 5.24 12.04 14.38
CA PHE A 168 4.79 11.48 15.66
C PHE A 168 5.68 11.95 16.82
N LEU A 169 7.00 11.93 16.63
CA LEU A 169 7.96 12.44 17.62
C LEU A 169 7.80 13.94 17.93
N LYS A 170 7.20 14.72 17.02
CA LYS A 170 6.89 16.15 17.21
C LYS A 170 5.48 16.39 17.75
N GLY A 171 4.72 15.33 18.05
CA GLY A 171 3.33 15.41 18.48
C GLY A 171 2.33 15.72 17.35
N ILE A 172 2.74 15.59 16.09
CA ILE A 172 1.85 15.69 14.93
C ILE A 172 1.35 14.29 14.62
N TRP A 173 0.18 13.96 15.17
CA TRP A 173 -0.43 12.64 15.08
C TRP A 173 -1.29 12.45 13.81
N PRO A 174 -1.61 11.19 13.44
CA PRO A 174 -2.63 10.88 12.44
C PRO A 174 -3.95 11.65 12.62
N PRO A 175 -4.63 12.09 11.54
CA PRO A 175 -4.20 12.02 10.13
C PRO A 175 -3.28 13.17 9.71
N LYS A 176 -2.97 14.11 10.61
CA LYS A 176 -2.18 15.31 10.28
C LYS A 176 -0.73 14.97 9.94
N SER A 177 -0.21 13.85 10.42
CA SER A 177 1.18 13.41 10.20
C SER A 177 1.56 13.23 8.73
N GLY A 178 0.63 12.78 7.88
CA GLY A 178 0.86 12.62 6.44
C GLY A 178 0.26 13.71 5.55
N HIS A 179 -0.54 14.62 6.13
CA HIS A 179 -1.08 15.76 5.38
C HIS A 179 0.05 16.56 4.69
N PRO A 180 -0.07 16.95 3.41
CA PRO A 180 0.96 17.68 2.63
C PRO A 180 1.42 19.04 3.19
N ARG A 181 0.83 19.51 4.29
CA ARG A 181 1.25 20.72 5.02
C ARG A 181 2.30 20.42 6.08
N ASN A 182 2.35 19.17 6.54
CA ASN A 182 3.21 18.71 7.63
C ASN A 182 4.28 17.73 7.15
N THR A 183 4.19 17.25 5.91
CA THR A 183 5.21 16.40 5.28
C THR A 183 5.42 16.82 3.83
N ARG A 184 6.65 16.62 3.34
CA ARG A 184 6.99 16.78 1.91
C ARG A 184 6.74 15.51 1.09
N TRP A 185 6.37 14.42 1.76
CA TRP A 185 6.24 13.08 1.17
C TRP A 185 4.78 12.68 0.93
N GLY A 186 3.86 13.65 0.87
CA GLY A 186 2.42 13.37 0.70
C GLY A 186 2.05 12.78 -0.66
N ASP A 187 3.00 12.72 -1.59
CA ASP A 187 2.90 12.12 -2.93
C ASP A 187 3.73 10.84 -3.08
N ALA A 188 4.35 10.36 -1.99
CA ALA A 188 5.14 9.14 -2.02
C ALA A 188 4.25 7.89 -2.01
N ILE A 189 4.82 6.78 -2.46
CA ILE A 189 4.10 5.52 -2.70
C ILE A 189 4.06 4.61 -1.48
N ASP A 190 4.69 4.98 -0.36
CA ASP A 190 4.94 4.13 0.81
C ASP A 190 3.66 3.43 1.30
N PHE A 191 2.54 4.17 1.45
CA PHE A 191 1.29 3.51 1.85
C PHE A 191 0.71 2.60 0.77
N GLN A 192 0.89 2.94 -0.51
CA GLN A 192 0.30 2.18 -1.61
C GLN A 192 0.90 0.78 -1.71
N ILE A 193 2.18 0.62 -1.40
CA ILE A 193 2.87 -0.68 -1.39
C ILE A 193 2.51 -1.51 -0.14
N GLU A 194 1.98 -0.89 0.91
CA GLU A 194 1.56 -1.54 2.16
C GLU A 194 0.04 -1.81 2.20
N ALA A 195 -0.73 -1.18 1.31
CA ALA A 195 -2.19 -1.22 1.33
C ALA A 195 -2.75 -2.60 0.96
N ASP A 196 -1.95 -3.44 0.30
CA ASP A 196 -2.34 -4.80 -0.10
C ASP A 196 -2.73 -5.66 1.12
N LEU A 197 -2.10 -5.42 2.29
CA LEU A 197 -2.50 -6.02 3.57
C LEU A 197 -4.01 -5.92 3.81
N PHE A 198 -4.58 -4.74 3.59
CA PHE A 198 -6.00 -4.49 3.86
C PHE A 198 -6.92 -5.14 2.83
N GLY A 199 -6.40 -5.47 1.64
CA GLY A 199 -7.09 -6.37 0.70
C GLY A 199 -7.09 -7.81 1.21
N LEU A 200 -5.92 -8.29 1.68
CA LEU A 200 -5.75 -9.66 2.17
C LEU A 200 -6.61 -9.96 3.40
N ILE A 201 -6.69 -9.06 4.38
CA ILE A 201 -7.48 -9.27 5.61
C ILE A 201 -8.96 -8.90 5.48
N CYS A 202 -9.40 -8.35 4.34
CA CYS A 202 -10.80 -7.98 4.07
C CYS A 202 -11.37 -8.69 2.82
N PRO A 203 -11.30 -10.03 2.72
CA PRO A 203 -11.72 -10.76 1.52
C PRO A 203 -13.21 -10.53 1.20
N GLY A 204 -13.50 -9.98 0.02
CA GLY A 204 -14.86 -9.68 -0.40
C GLY A 204 -15.53 -8.51 0.36
N LEU A 205 -14.76 -7.76 1.15
CA LEU A 205 -15.23 -6.64 1.96
C LEU A 205 -14.56 -5.32 1.52
N PRO A 206 -14.76 -4.85 0.26
CA PRO A 206 -14.04 -3.69 -0.28
C PRO A 206 -14.31 -2.39 0.50
N ARG A 207 -15.50 -2.24 1.09
CA ARG A 207 -15.81 -1.07 1.94
C ARG A 207 -15.00 -1.05 3.23
N ILE A 208 -14.75 -2.23 3.81
CA ILE A 208 -13.92 -2.34 5.03
C ILE A 208 -12.45 -2.16 4.68
N SER A 209 -12.00 -2.72 3.55
CA SER A 209 -10.66 -2.48 3.02
C SER A 209 -10.38 -0.98 2.79
N ASN A 210 -11.31 -0.26 2.14
CA ASN A 210 -11.19 1.19 1.95
C ASN A 210 -11.19 1.96 3.28
N ALA A 211 -12.01 1.55 4.26
CA ALA A 211 -12.02 2.20 5.58
C ALA A 211 -10.68 2.06 6.32
N TRP A 212 -9.93 0.97 6.08
CA TRP A 212 -8.54 0.88 6.54
C TRP A 212 -7.63 1.85 5.79
N GLY A 213 -7.77 1.95 4.47
CA GLY A 213 -7.08 2.96 3.66
C GLY A 213 -7.28 4.38 4.20
N ASP A 214 -8.53 4.78 4.46
CA ASP A 214 -8.86 6.10 5.02
C ASP A 214 -8.30 6.30 6.44
N LYS A 215 -8.16 5.21 7.22
CA LYS A 215 -7.69 5.25 8.61
C LYS A 215 -6.19 5.51 8.69
N VAL A 216 -5.37 4.86 7.86
CA VAL A 216 -3.90 4.87 8.00
C VAL A 216 -3.15 5.43 6.80
N GLY A 217 -3.80 5.58 5.65
CA GLY A 217 -3.20 5.97 4.37
C GLY A 217 -3.21 7.46 4.06
N HIS A 218 -2.96 8.30 5.07
CA HIS A 218 -3.02 9.76 5.00
C HIS A 218 -1.64 10.42 5.04
#